data_AF-A0A8S2U987-F1
#
_entry.id   AF-A0A8S2U987-F1
#
_cell.length_a   1.000
_cell.length_b   1.000
_cell.length_c   1.000
_cell.angle_alpha   90.00
_cell.angle_beta   90.00
_cell.angle_gamma   90.00
#
_symmetry.space_group_name_H-M   'P 1'
#
loop_
_entity.id
_entity.type
_entity.pdbx_description
1 polymer ?
#
loop_
_entity_poly.entity_id
_entity_poly.type
_entity_poly.pdbx_seq_one_letter_code
_entity_poly.pdbx_strand_id
1 'polypeptide(L)'
;KDKFIKLLDQLHNSIRIDLSMYRNNFPSSSAERMQDLKSTVDLLTSITFFRMKVQELSSPPRASSVVKDCVKNCIRNTYDFLFANCDQVYKRESKQQTNAIENNDEQNEDEGLTTSIIVPSVKSLKFWNRFMYLLTCIISEDRERYSLVLNQFPSEVNVGHISADTLWKFLSADLRDHLEEHARIPSECREIKSADYMNLHFMVKKFYDTSVKIIPEAKNIVPEYPKWFEPFVMQWLNENDDMSMEYLHNAIEKDRQTGFEQTSEHYLFSSSVVDVFTQLNQCHGIIKSLDLHDPVVIAAYMQRFSVTISKILLAYANAIRRTFEHVGGEDHTCSILMNNIQQLRLNLEQLYELMGGTLLDDETKCRLNELQKQLSDVLDELSAMFVKSIQPTIRQTIEEVYKQLQQIKGNQIGMGNNSGQQKG
;
A
#
# COMPACT_ATOMS: atom_id res chain seq x y z
N LYS A 1 60.38 1.51 27.61
CA LYS A 1 59.17 2.30 27.28
C LYS A 1 58.61 1.88 25.91
N ASP A 2 59.35 2.06 24.82
CA ASP A 2 58.83 1.83 23.45
C ASP A 2 58.40 0.39 23.16
N LYS A 3 59.10 -0.61 23.72
CA LYS A 3 58.69 -2.03 23.62
C LYS A 3 57.30 -2.28 24.21
N PHE A 4 56.97 -1.63 25.32
CA PHE A 4 55.67 -1.78 25.98
C PHE A 4 54.56 -1.07 25.20
N ILE A 5 54.85 0.11 24.62
CA ILE A 5 53.91 0.82 23.75
C ILE A 5 53.57 -0.04 22.52
N LYS A 6 54.57 -0.62 21.85
CA LYS A 6 54.36 -1.53 20.71
C LYS A 6 53.51 -2.76 21.08
N LEU A 7 53.71 -3.34 22.26
CA LEU A 7 52.89 -4.45 22.75
C LEU A 7 51.43 -4.02 23.00
N LEU A 8 51.21 -2.83 23.56
CA LEU A 8 49.87 -2.27 23.73
C LEU A 8 49.17 -1.97 22.40
N ASP A 9 49.90 -1.51 21.38
CA ASP A 9 49.38 -1.32 20.03
C ASP A 9 48.98 -2.63 19.38
N GLN A 10 49.82 -3.67 19.52
CA GLN A 10 49.52 -5.01 19.05
C GLN A 10 48.28 -5.59 19.73
N LEU A 11 48.18 -5.44 21.07
CA LEU A 11 47.02 -5.91 21.83
C LEU A 11 45.74 -5.17 21.42
N HIS A 12 45.78 -3.84 21.32
CA HIS A 12 44.64 -3.04 20.86
C HIS A 12 44.17 -3.47 19.45
N ASN A 13 45.11 -3.70 18.53
CA ASN A 13 44.78 -4.16 17.18
C ASN A 13 44.21 -5.58 17.17
N SER A 14 44.73 -6.49 18.00
CA SER A 14 44.19 -7.84 18.15
C SER A 14 42.73 -7.81 18.62
N ILE A 15 42.45 -7.04 19.68
CA ILE A 15 41.09 -6.88 20.19
C ILE A 15 40.16 -6.30 19.12
N ARG A 16 40.62 -5.33 18.34
CA ARG A 16 39.83 -4.74 17.25
C ARG A 16 39.47 -5.77 16.18
N ILE A 17 40.39 -6.66 15.82
CA ILE A 17 40.16 -7.74 14.86
C ILE A 17 39.13 -8.73 15.43
N ASP A 18 39.28 -9.13 16.69
CA ASP A 18 38.35 -10.07 17.33
C ASP A 18 36.93 -9.50 17.44
N LEU A 19 36.81 -8.23 17.79
CA LEU A 19 35.52 -7.52 17.85
C LEU A 19 34.91 -7.29 16.46
N SER A 20 35.72 -7.16 15.41
CA SER A 20 35.22 -7.03 14.02
C SER A 20 34.59 -8.32 13.50
N MET A 21 34.68 -9.41 14.25
CA MET A 21 34.03 -10.70 13.97
C MET A 21 33.28 -11.20 15.22
N TYR A 22 32.73 -10.29 16.03
CA TYR A 22 32.19 -10.64 17.36
C TYR A 22 31.11 -11.73 17.32
N ARG A 23 30.27 -11.77 16.28
CA ARG A 23 29.21 -12.79 16.12
C ARG A 23 29.78 -14.21 15.97
N ASN A 24 30.92 -14.33 15.29
CA ASN A 24 31.59 -15.61 15.08
C ASN A 24 32.45 -15.99 16.28
N ASN A 25 33.16 -15.03 16.86
CA ASN A 25 34.09 -15.26 17.96
C ASN A 25 33.38 -15.42 19.31
N PHE A 26 32.24 -14.75 19.49
CA PHE A 26 31.46 -14.72 20.72
C PHE A 26 29.98 -15.03 20.43
N PRO A 27 29.65 -16.29 20.11
CA PRO A 27 28.29 -16.67 19.74
C PRO A 27 27.32 -16.44 20.90
N SER A 28 26.16 -15.85 20.60
CA SER A 28 25.15 -15.51 21.61
C SER A 28 24.51 -16.72 22.31
N SER A 29 24.70 -17.92 21.77
CA SER A 29 24.29 -19.19 22.39
C SER A 29 25.12 -19.57 23.62
N SER A 30 26.31 -18.98 23.81
CA SER A 30 27.19 -19.26 24.94
C SER A 30 27.28 -18.07 25.89
N ALA A 31 26.72 -18.23 27.10
CA ALA A 31 26.76 -17.19 28.13
C ALA A 31 28.19 -16.81 28.54
N GLU A 32 29.09 -17.80 28.62
CA GLU A 32 30.52 -17.58 28.92
C GLU A 32 31.18 -16.72 27.85
N ARG A 33 30.95 -17.02 26.56
CA ARG A 33 31.47 -16.21 25.46
C ARG A 33 30.92 -14.79 25.43
N MET A 34 29.67 -14.60 25.85
CA MET A 34 29.10 -13.26 26.00
C MET A 34 29.77 -12.47 27.14
N GLN A 35 30.19 -13.13 28.22
CA GLN A 35 31.02 -12.50 29.26
C GLN A 35 32.45 -12.19 28.77
N ASP A 36 33.04 -13.07 27.96
CA ASP A 36 34.33 -12.82 27.31
C ASP A 36 34.26 -11.58 26.40
N LEU A 37 33.17 -11.44 25.62
CA LEU A 37 32.92 -10.27 24.78
C LEU A 37 32.87 -8.98 25.62
N LYS A 38 32.14 -9.00 26.74
CA LYS A 38 32.06 -7.87 27.66
C LYS A 38 33.45 -7.47 28.17
N SER A 39 34.18 -8.45 28.67
CA SER A 39 35.53 -8.28 29.23
C SER A 39 36.52 -7.77 28.19
N THR A 40 36.38 -8.21 26.93
CA THR A 40 37.19 -7.76 25.80
C THR A 40 37.00 -6.27 25.51
N VAL A 41 35.76 -5.76 25.57
CA VAL A 41 35.45 -4.33 25.41
C VAL A 41 35.89 -3.52 26.62
N ASP A 42 35.77 -4.06 27.83
CA ASP A 42 36.25 -3.40 29.05
C ASP A 42 37.79 -3.26 29.02
N LEU A 43 38.50 -4.27 28.51
CA LEU A 43 39.95 -4.23 28.28
C LEU A 43 40.32 -3.17 27.22
N LEU A 44 39.59 -3.09 26.11
CA LEU A 44 39.81 -2.05 25.08
C LEU A 44 39.65 -0.64 25.66
N THR A 45 38.62 -0.45 26.49
CA THR A 45 38.36 0.81 27.19
C THR A 45 39.49 1.16 28.15
N SER A 46 39.98 0.17 28.90
CA SER A 46 41.12 0.31 29.81
C SER A 46 42.42 0.68 29.09
N ILE A 47 42.70 0.06 27.94
CA ILE A 47 43.86 0.40 27.09
C ILE A 47 43.73 1.85 26.60
N THR A 48 42.54 2.25 26.15
CA THR A 48 42.29 3.62 25.68
C THR A 48 42.50 4.64 26.80
N PHE A 49 42.00 4.35 28.01
CA PHE A 49 42.19 5.20 29.18
C PHE A 49 43.66 5.30 29.60
N PHE A 50 44.40 4.19 29.56
CA PHE A 50 45.83 4.17 29.84
C PHE A 50 46.61 5.07 28.87
N ARG A 51 46.30 5.04 27.57
CA ARG A 51 46.92 5.93 26.58
C ARG A 51 46.66 7.39 26.88
N MET A 52 45.44 7.72 27.30
CA MET A 52 45.07 9.09 27.65
C MET A 52 45.79 9.59 28.91
N LYS A 53 45.85 8.78 29.97
CA LYS A 53 46.34 9.21 31.29
C LYS A 53 47.83 9.00 31.52
N VAL A 54 48.42 7.93 30.96
CA VAL A 54 49.81 7.54 31.24
C VAL A 54 50.74 7.87 30.08
N GLN A 55 50.27 7.72 28.84
CA GLN A 55 51.06 8.13 27.68
C GLN A 55 50.88 9.62 27.34
N GLU A 56 49.95 10.30 28.02
CA GLU A 56 49.61 11.72 27.78
C GLU A 56 49.30 12.00 26.31
N LEU A 57 48.74 11.01 25.61
CA LEU A 57 48.36 11.17 24.21
C LEU A 57 47.24 12.21 24.15
N SER A 58 47.44 13.29 23.40
CA SER A 58 46.50 14.42 23.35
C SER A 58 45.12 14.05 22.79
N SER A 59 45.06 13.03 21.92
CA SER A 59 43.80 12.53 21.36
C SER A 59 43.89 11.05 20.95
N PRO A 60 43.77 10.10 21.89
CA PRO A 60 43.64 8.69 21.54
C PRO A 60 42.26 8.43 20.89
N PRO A 61 42.14 7.45 19.97
CA PRO A 61 40.85 7.05 19.43
C PRO A 61 39.86 6.72 20.55
N ARG A 62 38.66 7.30 20.51
CA ARG A 62 37.64 7.01 21.53
C ARG A 62 37.22 5.55 21.45
N ALA A 63 37.22 4.85 22.58
CA ALA A 63 36.84 3.45 22.66
C ALA A 63 35.44 3.19 22.06
N SER A 64 34.47 4.08 22.32
CA SER A 64 33.13 4.01 21.73
C SER A 64 33.13 4.02 20.21
N SER A 65 33.96 4.88 19.59
CA SER A 65 34.09 4.95 18.12
C SER A 65 34.75 3.69 17.55
N VAL A 66 35.78 3.18 18.21
CA VAL A 66 36.44 1.94 17.80
C VAL A 66 35.47 0.75 17.87
N VAL A 67 34.72 0.61 18.96
CA VAL A 67 33.70 -0.46 19.11
C VAL A 67 32.62 -0.32 18.04
N LYS A 68 32.13 0.90 17.79
CA LYS A 68 31.13 1.18 16.75
C LYS A 68 31.61 0.74 15.36
N ASP A 69 32.86 1.02 15.01
CA ASP A 69 33.43 0.61 13.72
C ASP A 69 33.63 -0.91 13.64
N CYS A 70 34.05 -1.56 14.72
CA CYS A 70 34.13 -3.03 14.79
C CYS A 70 32.76 -3.68 14.58
N VAL A 71 31.72 -3.17 15.25
CA VAL A 71 30.35 -3.66 15.10
C VAL A 71 29.92 -3.52 13.64
N LYS A 72 30.09 -2.35 13.02
CA LYS A 72 29.78 -2.14 11.60
C LYS A 72 30.50 -3.11 10.67
N ASN A 73 31.78 -3.38 10.93
CA ASN A 73 32.56 -4.33 10.13
C ASN A 73 32.03 -5.76 10.28
N CYS A 74 31.69 -6.19 11.51
CA CYS A 74 31.09 -7.49 11.73
C CYS A 74 29.74 -7.62 11.01
N ILE A 75 28.92 -6.57 11.04
CA ILE A 75 27.62 -6.54 10.36
C ILE A 75 27.79 -6.58 8.84
N ARG A 76 28.76 -5.86 8.28
CA ARG A 76 29.10 -5.95 6.84
C ARG A 76 29.47 -7.38 6.46
N ASN A 77 30.40 -8.00 7.18
CA ASN A 77 30.82 -9.38 6.89
C ASN A 77 29.64 -10.38 7.05
N THR A 78 28.73 -10.12 8.00
CA THR A 78 27.51 -10.91 8.18
C THR A 78 26.57 -10.76 6.99
N TYR A 79 26.37 -9.53 6.50
CA TYR A 79 25.57 -9.27 5.31
C TYR A 79 26.11 -10.02 4.09
N ASP A 80 27.42 -9.89 3.80
CA ASP A 80 28.06 -10.55 2.66
C ASP A 80 27.95 -12.07 2.75
N PHE A 81 28.15 -12.64 3.94
CA PHE A 81 27.97 -14.06 4.18
C PHE A 81 26.53 -14.52 3.94
N LEU A 82 25.55 -13.80 4.49
CA LEU A 82 24.13 -14.14 4.32
C LEU A 82 23.70 -13.99 2.87
N PHE A 83 24.18 -12.96 2.16
CA PHE A 83 23.82 -12.74 0.76
C PHE A 83 24.33 -13.89 -0.12
N ALA A 84 25.59 -14.30 0.08
CA ALA A 84 26.20 -15.41 -0.65
C ALA A 84 25.59 -16.79 -0.33
N ASN A 85 25.05 -16.97 0.89
CA ASN A 85 24.58 -18.28 1.39
C ASN A 85 23.09 -18.29 1.76
N CYS A 86 22.30 -17.34 1.25
CA CYS A 86 20.93 -17.09 1.71
C CYS A 86 20.04 -18.33 1.72
N ASP A 87 20.04 -19.11 0.64
CA ASP A 87 19.19 -20.29 0.51
C ASP A 87 19.52 -21.37 1.55
N GLN A 88 20.80 -21.63 1.78
CA GLN A 88 21.26 -22.66 2.72
C GLN A 88 20.98 -22.25 4.16
N VAL A 89 21.25 -20.99 4.50
CA VAL A 89 21.02 -20.47 5.85
C VAL A 89 19.52 -20.41 6.14
N TYR A 90 18.70 -19.92 5.21
CA TYR A 90 17.24 -19.88 5.38
C TYR A 90 16.65 -21.26 5.62
N LYS A 91 17.03 -22.26 4.80
CA LYS A 91 16.57 -23.65 4.98
C LYS A 91 16.96 -24.23 6.33
N ARG A 92 18.15 -23.88 6.85
CA ARG A 92 18.62 -24.33 8.16
C ARG A 92 17.82 -23.70 9.31
N GLU A 93 17.63 -22.38 9.28
CA GLU A 93 16.88 -21.63 10.30
C GLU A 93 15.39 -22.01 10.31
N SER A 94 14.79 -22.15 9.13
CA SER A 94 13.38 -22.55 9.00
C SER A 94 13.11 -23.93 9.60
N LYS A 95 13.99 -24.92 9.35
CA LYS A 95 13.89 -26.26 9.95
C LYS A 95 13.98 -26.24 11.48
N GLN A 96 14.78 -25.34 12.04
CA GLN A 96 14.91 -25.22 13.49
C GLN A 96 13.66 -24.62 14.15
N GLN A 97 12.93 -23.74 13.45
CA GLN A 97 11.63 -23.23 13.92
C GLN A 97 10.52 -24.28 13.83
N THR A 98 10.46 -25.07 12.76
CA THR A 98 9.45 -26.13 12.61
C THR A 98 9.61 -27.23 13.67
N ASN A 99 10.85 -27.58 14.03
CA ASN A 99 11.11 -28.57 15.09
C ASN A 99 10.81 -28.07 16.52
N ALA A 100 10.50 -26.79 16.71
CA ALA A 100 10.09 -26.22 17.99
C ALA A 100 8.56 -26.14 18.15
N ILE A 101 7.80 -26.38 17.08
CA ILE A 101 6.34 -26.30 17.03
C ILE A 101 5.82 -27.57 16.32
N GLU A 102 5.87 -28.71 17.00
CA GLU A 102 5.05 -29.85 16.58
C GLU A 102 3.60 -29.63 17.06
N ASN A 103 2.71 -29.55 16.06
CA ASN A 103 1.25 -29.69 16.04
C ASN A 103 0.52 -28.44 15.56
N ASN A 104 0.43 -28.25 14.24
CA ASN A 104 -0.83 -28.33 13.49
C ASN A 104 -0.61 -27.98 12.01
N ASP A 105 -1.02 -28.94 11.18
CA ASP A 105 -1.61 -28.85 9.83
C ASP A 105 -0.97 -27.96 8.75
N GLU A 106 -0.46 -28.68 7.75
CA GLU A 106 -0.63 -28.47 6.30
C GLU A 106 -0.53 -27.05 5.76
N GLN A 107 0.67 -26.69 5.24
CA GLN A 107 0.82 -26.24 3.85
C GLN A 107 2.19 -26.70 3.32
N ASN A 108 2.19 -27.91 2.75
CA ASN A 108 3.26 -28.35 1.85
C ASN A 108 3.09 -27.63 0.51
N GLU A 109 3.72 -26.47 0.36
CA GLU A 109 4.03 -25.96 -0.98
C GLU A 109 5.51 -26.21 -1.29
N ASP A 110 5.71 -27.13 -2.24
CA ASP A 110 6.85 -27.19 -3.15
C ASP A 110 8.16 -27.81 -2.63
N GLU A 111 8.08 -29.01 -2.03
CA GLU A 111 9.23 -29.96 -1.99
C GLU A 111 9.41 -30.73 -3.32
N GLY A 112 8.77 -30.28 -4.40
CA GLY A 112 8.88 -30.84 -5.74
C GLY A 112 9.90 -30.11 -6.62
N LEU A 113 11.16 -30.56 -6.59
CA LEU A 113 12.06 -30.49 -7.74
C LEU A 113 12.50 -29.09 -8.23
N THR A 114 13.33 -28.39 -7.46
CA THR A 114 14.47 -27.67 -8.05
C THR A 114 15.68 -27.68 -7.11
N THR A 115 16.69 -28.46 -7.48
CA THR A 115 18.06 -28.44 -6.94
C THR A 115 18.81 -27.16 -7.39
N SER A 116 18.10 -26.03 -7.49
CA SER A 116 18.68 -24.75 -7.93
C SER A 116 18.86 -23.85 -6.71
N ILE A 117 20.10 -23.42 -6.51
CA ILE A 117 20.48 -22.44 -5.49
C ILE A 117 19.65 -21.18 -5.75
N ILE A 118 18.87 -20.73 -4.76
CA ILE A 118 18.13 -19.47 -4.87
C ILE A 118 19.12 -18.32 -4.74
N VAL A 119 19.29 -17.59 -5.84
CA VAL A 119 20.13 -16.40 -5.97
C VAL A 119 19.26 -15.22 -6.44
N PRO A 120 19.72 -13.96 -6.30
CA PRO A 120 19.05 -12.83 -6.94
C PRO A 120 18.85 -13.12 -8.43
N SER A 121 17.62 -12.99 -8.91
CA SER A 121 17.26 -13.41 -10.27
C SER A 121 16.18 -12.49 -10.83
N VAL A 122 16.31 -12.17 -12.12
CA VAL A 122 15.30 -11.42 -12.87
C VAL A 122 13.97 -12.16 -13.05
N LYS A 123 13.96 -13.46 -12.75
CA LYS A 123 12.80 -14.34 -12.89
C LYS A 123 12.06 -14.62 -11.58
N SER A 124 12.62 -14.23 -10.42
CA SER A 124 12.01 -14.56 -9.13
C SER A 124 12.45 -13.63 -8.01
N LEU A 125 11.47 -13.18 -7.21
CA LEU A 125 11.69 -12.36 -6.00
C LEU A 125 11.90 -13.21 -4.73
N LYS A 126 11.85 -14.55 -4.82
CA LYS A 126 11.93 -15.46 -3.65
C LYS A 126 13.21 -15.26 -2.82
N PHE A 127 14.32 -14.90 -3.45
CA PHE A 127 15.59 -14.59 -2.77
C PHE A 127 15.39 -13.47 -1.74
N TRP A 128 14.82 -12.34 -2.15
CA TRP A 128 14.67 -11.15 -1.31
C TRP A 128 13.81 -11.40 -0.09
N ASN A 129 12.77 -12.21 -0.22
CA ASN A 129 11.89 -12.58 0.89
C ASN A 129 12.66 -13.35 1.97
N ARG A 130 13.43 -14.37 1.55
CA ARG A 130 14.27 -15.17 2.45
C ARG A 130 15.38 -14.33 3.07
N PHE A 131 15.99 -13.46 2.27
CA PHE A 131 17.10 -12.63 2.71
C PHE A 131 16.66 -11.60 3.76
N MET A 132 15.57 -10.86 3.53
CA MET A 132 15.03 -9.90 4.51
C MET A 132 14.61 -10.57 5.82
N TYR A 133 14.08 -11.80 5.76
CA TYR A 133 13.80 -12.57 6.97
C TYR A 133 15.07 -12.82 7.78
N LEU A 134 16.15 -13.31 7.14
CA LEU A 134 17.43 -13.55 7.81
C LEU A 134 18.01 -12.26 8.39
N LEU A 135 17.95 -11.15 7.66
CA LEU A 135 18.37 -9.85 8.17
C LEU A 135 17.57 -9.41 9.40
N THR A 136 16.26 -9.66 9.41
CA THR A 136 15.39 -9.37 10.56
C THR A 136 15.83 -10.19 11.78
N CYS A 137 16.18 -11.47 11.60
CA CYS A 137 16.71 -12.31 12.68
C CYS A 137 18.03 -11.77 13.24
N ILE A 138 18.96 -11.33 12.38
CA ILE A 138 20.23 -10.70 12.79
C ILE A 138 19.96 -9.44 13.62
N ILE A 139 19.08 -8.55 13.16
CA ILE A 139 18.75 -7.31 13.87
C ILE A 139 18.14 -7.61 15.24
N SER A 140 17.21 -8.56 15.31
CA SER A 140 16.60 -9.00 16.58
C SER A 140 17.67 -9.53 17.54
N GLU A 141 18.59 -10.38 17.08
CA GLU A 141 19.67 -10.91 17.91
C GLU A 141 20.61 -9.81 18.42
N ASP A 142 20.98 -8.84 17.57
CA ASP A 142 21.81 -7.68 17.97
C ASP A 142 21.12 -6.81 19.01
N ARG A 143 19.82 -6.59 18.82
CA ARG A 143 19.01 -5.78 19.72
C ARG A 143 18.80 -6.46 21.08
N GLU A 144 18.50 -7.75 21.07
CA GLU A 144 18.06 -8.47 22.28
C GLU A 144 19.21 -9.09 23.05
N ARG A 145 20.31 -9.49 22.38
CA ARG A 145 21.44 -10.17 23.03
C ARG A 145 22.67 -9.29 23.11
N TYR A 146 23.21 -8.86 21.97
CA TYR A 146 24.49 -8.15 21.95
C TYR A 146 24.42 -6.72 22.53
N SER A 147 23.29 -6.02 22.35
CA SER A 147 23.11 -4.68 22.95
C SER A 147 23.11 -4.69 24.49
N LEU A 148 22.68 -5.80 25.12
CA LEU A 148 22.72 -5.93 26.58
C LEU A 148 24.15 -6.10 27.11
N VAL A 149 25.00 -6.74 26.32
CA VAL A 149 26.40 -7.03 26.68
C VAL A 149 27.30 -5.84 26.40
N LEU A 150 27.14 -5.21 25.23
CA LEU A 150 27.91 -4.06 24.77
C LEU A 150 27.29 -2.73 25.21
N ASN A 151 27.09 -2.59 26.52
CA ASN A 151 26.39 -1.46 27.13
C ASN A 151 27.32 -0.44 27.82
N GLN A 152 28.63 -0.47 27.54
CA GLN A 152 29.61 0.47 28.12
C GLN A 152 29.38 1.92 27.68
N PHE A 153 28.75 2.14 26.51
CA PHE A 153 28.52 3.46 25.92
C PHE A 153 27.06 3.60 25.43
N PRO A 154 26.04 3.54 26.31
CA PRO A 154 24.64 3.38 25.89
C PRO A 154 24.09 4.57 25.08
N SER A 155 24.64 5.76 25.26
CA SER A 155 24.27 6.96 24.49
C SER A 155 24.97 7.06 23.12
N GLU A 156 26.04 6.29 22.88
CA GLU A 156 26.87 6.39 21.67
C GLU A 156 26.86 5.12 20.81
N VAL A 157 26.69 3.96 21.45
CA VAL A 157 26.75 2.63 20.86
C VAL A 157 25.52 1.84 21.29
N ASN A 158 24.59 1.68 20.35
CA ASN A 158 23.49 0.73 20.45
C ASN A 158 23.64 -0.27 19.30
N VAL A 159 24.02 -1.51 19.62
CA VAL A 159 24.35 -2.54 18.63
C VAL A 159 23.15 -2.82 17.73
N GLY A 160 21.95 -2.91 18.29
CA GLY A 160 20.71 -3.11 17.53
C GLY A 160 20.45 -1.99 16.53
N HIS A 161 20.60 -0.73 16.92
CA HIS A 161 20.43 0.41 16.00
C HIS A 161 21.52 0.46 14.93
N ILE A 162 22.78 0.21 15.31
CA ILE A 162 23.90 0.16 14.35
C ILE A 162 23.70 -0.97 13.34
N SER A 163 23.24 -2.13 13.80
CA SER A 163 22.93 -3.28 12.96
C SER A 163 21.82 -2.96 11.97
N ALA A 164 20.69 -2.45 12.45
CA ALA A 164 19.56 -2.06 11.59
C ALA A 164 19.93 -0.99 10.54
N ASP A 165 20.63 0.09 10.94
CA ASP A 165 21.08 1.13 10.01
C ASP A 165 22.07 0.59 8.96
N THR A 166 23.02 -0.24 9.39
CA THR A 166 24.07 -0.77 8.50
C THR A 166 23.49 -1.78 7.51
N LEU A 167 22.66 -2.72 7.97
CA LEU A 167 22.01 -3.70 7.12
C LEU A 167 21.01 -3.06 6.16
N TRP A 168 20.26 -2.05 6.61
CA TRP A 168 19.37 -1.29 5.73
C TRP A 168 20.13 -0.60 4.61
N LYS A 169 21.30 -0.01 4.87
CA LYS A 169 22.13 0.64 3.83
C LYS A 169 22.61 -0.33 2.76
N PHE A 170 23.00 -1.56 3.13
CA PHE A 170 23.38 -2.56 2.14
C PHE A 170 22.16 -3.11 1.39
N LEU A 171 21.11 -3.50 2.12
CA LEU A 171 19.88 -4.00 1.53
C LEU A 171 19.27 -3.01 0.55
N SER A 172 19.20 -1.73 0.93
CA SER A 172 18.65 -0.67 0.07
C SER A 172 19.44 -0.46 -1.21
N ALA A 173 20.78 -0.53 -1.15
CA ALA A 173 21.63 -0.41 -2.33
C ALA A 173 21.39 -1.57 -3.30
N ASP A 174 21.51 -2.82 -2.83
CA ASP A 174 21.38 -3.99 -3.69
C ASP A 174 19.95 -4.15 -4.23
N LEU A 175 18.94 -3.88 -3.40
CA LEU A 175 17.54 -3.99 -3.80
C LEU A 175 17.13 -2.90 -4.79
N ARG A 176 17.61 -1.65 -4.60
CA ARG A 176 17.38 -0.58 -5.58
C ARG A 176 17.97 -0.97 -6.93
N ASP A 177 19.24 -1.37 -6.96
CA ASP A 177 19.93 -1.70 -8.21
C ASP A 177 19.23 -2.89 -8.93
N HIS A 178 18.74 -3.88 -8.17
CA HIS A 178 17.93 -4.97 -8.69
C HIS A 178 16.58 -4.51 -9.27
N LEU A 179 15.84 -3.65 -8.55
CA LEU A 179 14.57 -3.12 -9.03
C LEU A 179 14.75 -2.20 -10.25
N GLU A 180 15.85 -1.46 -10.34
CA GLU A 180 16.21 -0.68 -11.53
C GLU A 180 16.46 -1.57 -12.74
N GLU A 181 17.15 -2.71 -12.57
CA GLU A 181 17.33 -3.70 -13.63
C GLU A 181 15.99 -4.25 -14.11
N HIS A 182 15.10 -4.60 -13.18
CA HIS A 182 13.75 -5.07 -13.52
C HIS A 182 12.91 -4.01 -14.20
N ALA A 183 13.02 -2.75 -13.78
CA ALA A 183 12.31 -1.61 -14.38
C ALA A 183 12.73 -1.35 -15.83
N ARG A 184 13.97 -1.71 -16.23
CA ARG A 184 14.44 -1.62 -17.62
C ARG A 184 13.86 -2.70 -18.53
N ILE A 185 13.41 -3.83 -17.98
CA ILE A 185 12.76 -4.89 -18.74
C ILE A 185 11.35 -4.41 -19.12
N PRO A 186 10.97 -4.40 -20.41
CA PRO A 186 9.61 -4.06 -20.84
C PRO A 186 8.56 -4.88 -20.09
N SER A 187 7.43 -4.26 -19.75
CA SER A 187 6.35 -4.88 -18.96
C SER A 187 5.87 -6.20 -19.55
N GLU A 188 5.82 -6.30 -20.88
CA GLU A 188 5.35 -7.48 -21.61
C GLU A 188 6.35 -8.64 -21.56
N CYS A 189 7.63 -8.35 -21.30
CA CYS A 189 8.71 -9.34 -21.22
C CYS A 189 9.00 -9.78 -19.78
N ARG A 190 8.34 -9.19 -18.78
CA ARG A 190 8.58 -9.47 -17.37
C ARG A 190 7.81 -10.72 -16.94
N GLU A 191 8.53 -11.74 -16.48
CA GLU A 191 7.92 -13.01 -16.03
C GLU A 191 7.21 -12.88 -14.66
N ILE A 192 7.63 -11.91 -13.85
CA ILE A 192 7.11 -11.69 -12.49
C ILE A 192 5.87 -10.80 -12.53
N LYS A 193 4.81 -11.21 -11.81
CA LYS A 193 3.54 -10.48 -11.77
C LYS A 193 3.66 -9.20 -10.95
N SER A 194 2.88 -8.17 -11.31
CA SER A 194 2.82 -6.90 -10.57
C SER A 194 2.50 -7.11 -9.08
N ALA A 195 1.60 -8.06 -8.76
CA ALA A 195 1.24 -8.44 -7.40
C ALA A 195 2.43 -8.93 -6.56
N ASP A 196 3.40 -9.61 -7.16
CA ASP A 196 4.61 -10.08 -6.46
C ASP A 196 5.51 -8.90 -6.08
N TYR A 197 5.60 -7.87 -6.92
CA TYR A 197 6.30 -6.63 -6.58
C TYR A 197 5.56 -5.83 -5.50
N MET A 198 4.23 -5.81 -5.53
CA MET A 198 3.44 -5.21 -4.45
C MET A 198 3.71 -5.91 -3.12
N ASN A 199 3.74 -7.24 -3.11
CA ASN A 199 4.07 -8.02 -1.92
C ASN A 199 5.50 -7.71 -1.42
N LEU A 200 6.47 -7.63 -2.35
CA LEU A 200 7.84 -7.23 -2.01
C LEU A 200 7.89 -5.81 -1.41
N HIS A 201 7.14 -4.86 -1.97
CA HIS A 201 7.02 -3.51 -1.45
C HIS A 201 6.49 -3.51 0.00
N PHE A 202 5.42 -4.26 0.28
CA PHE A 202 4.90 -4.40 1.65
C PHE A 202 5.91 -5.04 2.61
N MET A 203 6.71 -6.01 2.14
CA MET A 203 7.77 -6.60 2.96
C MET A 203 8.89 -5.61 3.28
N VAL A 204 9.35 -4.82 2.30
CA VAL A 204 10.35 -3.78 2.50
C VAL A 204 9.85 -2.71 3.46
N LYS A 205 8.60 -2.28 3.30
CA LYS A 205 7.92 -1.38 4.24
C LYS A 205 7.94 -1.95 5.66
N LYS A 206 7.50 -3.21 5.83
CA LYS A 206 7.49 -3.87 7.14
C LYS A 206 8.89 -3.94 7.76
N PHE A 207 9.90 -4.28 6.97
CA PHE A 207 11.30 -4.28 7.42
C PHE A 207 11.73 -2.89 7.91
N TYR A 208 11.46 -1.85 7.11
CA TYR A 208 11.78 -0.46 7.45
C TYR A 208 11.08 0.00 8.73
N ASP A 209 9.76 -0.20 8.82
CA ASP A 209 8.96 0.25 9.96
C ASP A 209 9.36 -0.42 11.27
N THR A 210 9.69 -1.72 11.22
CA THR A 210 10.03 -2.51 12.43
C THR A 210 11.47 -2.32 12.88
N SER A 211 12.40 -2.08 11.95
CA SER A 211 13.84 -2.09 12.23
C SER A 211 14.49 -0.71 12.16
N VAL A 212 14.11 0.12 11.18
CA VAL A 212 14.84 1.35 10.85
C VAL A 212 14.12 2.59 11.38
N LYS A 213 12.79 2.67 11.24
CA LYS A 213 11.97 3.82 11.68
C LYS A 213 12.06 4.09 13.19
N ILE A 214 12.41 3.07 13.98
CA ILE A 214 12.62 3.18 15.43
C ILE A 214 13.92 3.92 15.80
N ILE A 215 14.88 4.02 14.87
CA ILE A 215 16.17 4.68 15.09
C ILE A 215 15.95 6.20 15.17
N PRO A 216 16.42 6.88 16.23
CA PRO A 216 16.18 8.32 16.43
C PRO A 216 16.58 9.18 15.22
N GLU A 217 17.73 8.88 14.62
CA GLU A 217 18.27 9.60 13.46
C GLU A 217 17.41 9.43 12.19
N ALA A 218 16.60 8.36 12.11
CA ALA A 218 15.76 8.06 10.95
C ALA A 218 14.36 8.69 11.03
N LYS A 219 13.90 9.17 12.20
CA LYS A 219 12.51 9.59 12.44
C LYS A 219 12.00 10.70 11.52
N ASN A 220 12.88 11.57 11.05
CA ASN A 220 12.52 12.74 10.22
C ASN A 220 12.99 12.60 8.76
N ILE A 221 13.48 11.42 8.37
CA ILE A 221 13.96 11.17 7.02
C ILE A 221 12.83 10.48 6.25
N VAL A 222 12.41 11.09 5.14
CA VAL A 222 11.47 10.46 4.21
C VAL A 222 12.19 9.28 3.55
N PRO A 223 11.67 8.05 3.68
CA PRO A 223 12.32 6.88 3.09
C PRO A 223 12.29 6.94 1.57
N GLU A 224 13.41 6.59 0.93
CA GLU A 224 13.53 6.58 -0.53
C GLU A 224 12.95 5.31 -1.19
N TYR A 225 12.79 4.22 -0.42
CA TYR A 225 12.40 2.92 -0.98
C TYR A 225 11.11 2.93 -1.82
N PRO A 226 10.06 3.74 -1.51
CA PRO A 226 8.86 3.74 -2.34
C PRO A 226 9.10 4.12 -3.80
N LYS A 227 10.13 4.94 -4.08
CA LYS A 227 10.50 5.36 -5.44
C LYS A 227 11.00 4.20 -6.28
N TRP A 228 11.69 3.24 -5.67
CA TRP A 228 12.19 2.06 -6.39
C TRP A 228 11.04 1.18 -6.88
N PHE A 229 9.89 1.24 -6.21
CA PHE A 229 8.70 0.47 -6.54
C PHE A 229 7.74 1.18 -7.50
N GLU A 230 7.95 2.47 -7.79
CA GLU A 230 7.04 3.30 -8.57
C GLU A 230 6.64 2.68 -9.93
N PRO A 231 7.58 2.18 -10.77
CA PRO A 231 7.21 1.57 -12.04
C PRO A 231 6.29 0.34 -11.89
N PHE A 232 6.47 -0.43 -10.82
CA PHE A 232 5.72 -1.66 -10.55
C PHE A 232 4.34 -1.37 -9.98
N VAL A 233 4.22 -0.34 -9.12
CA VAL A 233 2.92 0.13 -8.63
C VAL A 233 2.11 0.74 -9.79
N MET A 234 2.75 1.50 -10.67
CA MET A 234 2.09 2.03 -11.88
C MET A 234 1.61 0.92 -12.81
N GLN A 235 2.42 -0.13 -13.01
CA GLN A 235 1.99 -1.33 -13.74
C GLN A 235 0.79 -1.99 -13.05
N TRP A 236 0.85 -2.19 -11.73
CA TRP A 236 -0.26 -2.78 -10.97
C TRP A 236 -1.55 -1.95 -11.11
N LEU A 237 -1.46 -0.61 -11.08
CA LEU A 237 -2.60 0.28 -11.30
C LEU A 237 -3.14 0.18 -12.74
N ASN A 238 -2.28 -0.05 -13.73
CA ASN A 238 -2.72 -0.31 -15.10
C ASN A 238 -3.49 -1.62 -15.22
N GLU A 239 -2.96 -2.72 -14.68
CA GLU A 239 -3.65 -4.02 -14.66
C GLU A 239 -4.97 -3.94 -13.86
N ASN A 240 -4.99 -3.09 -12.82
CA ASN A 240 -6.19 -2.84 -12.03
C ASN A 240 -7.30 -2.11 -12.82
N ASP A 241 -6.98 -1.29 -13.83
CA ASP A 241 -8.00 -0.68 -14.71
C ASP A 241 -8.82 -1.78 -15.40
N ASP A 242 -8.13 -2.74 -16.01
CA ASP A 242 -8.77 -3.81 -16.79
C ASP A 242 -9.61 -4.72 -15.90
N MET A 243 -9.04 -5.12 -14.75
CA MET A 243 -9.77 -5.89 -13.74
C MET A 243 -11.01 -5.13 -13.25
N SER A 244 -10.86 -3.85 -12.90
CA SER A 244 -11.97 -3.04 -12.40
C SER A 244 -13.06 -2.84 -13.47
N MET A 245 -12.70 -2.75 -14.75
CA MET A 245 -13.65 -2.68 -15.88
C MET A 245 -14.42 -3.99 -16.05
N GLU A 246 -13.77 -5.15 -15.90
CA GLU A 246 -14.45 -6.44 -15.91
C GLU A 246 -15.43 -6.58 -14.74
N TYR A 247 -14.99 -6.23 -13.53
CA TYR A 247 -15.85 -6.20 -12.34
C TYR A 247 -17.07 -5.30 -12.52
N LEU A 248 -16.86 -4.11 -13.10
CA LEU A 248 -17.93 -3.17 -13.44
C LEU A 248 -18.99 -3.81 -14.36
N HIS A 249 -18.55 -4.41 -15.46
CA HIS A 249 -19.48 -5.04 -16.41
C HIS A 249 -20.26 -6.18 -15.75
N ASN A 250 -19.60 -7.01 -14.94
CA ASN A 250 -20.24 -8.11 -14.23
C ASN A 250 -21.25 -7.60 -13.19
N ALA A 251 -20.94 -6.54 -12.46
CA ALA A 251 -21.84 -5.93 -11.48
C ALA A 251 -23.11 -5.38 -12.15
N ILE A 252 -22.97 -4.63 -13.25
CA ILE A 252 -24.12 -4.09 -13.99
C ILE A 252 -24.96 -5.22 -14.60
N GLU A 253 -24.32 -6.22 -15.20
CA GLU A 253 -25.04 -7.32 -15.84
C GLU A 253 -25.86 -8.12 -14.84
N LYS A 254 -25.29 -8.39 -13.66
CA LYS A 254 -25.99 -9.06 -12.56
C LYS A 254 -27.19 -8.24 -12.08
N ASP A 255 -27.00 -6.94 -11.89
CA ASP A 255 -28.06 -6.03 -11.43
C ASP A 255 -29.18 -5.86 -12.48
N ARG A 256 -28.81 -5.89 -13.76
CA ARG A 256 -29.76 -5.90 -14.89
C ARG A 256 -30.60 -7.17 -14.90
N GLN A 257 -30.04 -8.34 -14.61
CA GLN A 257 -30.78 -9.60 -14.55
C GLN A 257 -31.83 -9.61 -13.43
N THR A 258 -31.58 -8.87 -12.35
CA THR A 258 -32.55 -8.65 -11.27
C THR A 258 -33.47 -7.45 -11.52
N GLY A 259 -33.39 -6.78 -12.68
CA GLY A 259 -34.26 -5.65 -13.02
C GLY A 259 -33.94 -4.35 -12.28
N PHE A 260 -32.71 -4.16 -11.81
CA PHE A 260 -32.29 -2.99 -11.02
C PHE A 260 -33.18 -2.72 -9.80
N GLU A 261 -33.39 -3.73 -8.97
CA GLU A 261 -34.12 -3.55 -7.72
C GLU A 261 -33.39 -2.58 -6.77
N GLN A 262 -34.17 -1.72 -6.10
CA GLN A 262 -33.62 -0.84 -5.08
C GLN A 262 -33.09 -1.68 -3.90
N THR A 263 -31.95 -1.27 -3.34
CA THR A 263 -31.27 -2.06 -2.29
C THR A 263 -32.10 -2.15 -1.01
N SER A 264 -32.79 -1.06 -0.63
CA SER A 264 -33.74 -1.05 0.47
C SER A 264 -34.68 0.15 0.40
N GLU A 265 -35.65 0.24 1.33
CA GLU A 265 -36.54 1.39 1.47
C GLU A 265 -35.79 2.71 1.78
N HIS A 266 -34.59 2.63 2.35
CA HIS A 266 -33.74 3.78 2.66
C HIS A 266 -32.63 4.01 1.63
N TYR A 267 -32.38 3.04 0.74
CA TYR A 267 -31.36 3.11 -0.30
C TYR A 267 -32.02 2.94 -1.67
N LEU A 268 -32.33 4.09 -2.28
CA LEU A 268 -33.12 4.19 -3.51
C LEU A 268 -32.32 3.88 -4.80
N PHE A 269 -31.11 3.34 -4.65
CA PHE A 269 -30.23 2.91 -5.74
C PHE A 269 -30.06 1.38 -5.67
N SER A 270 -29.64 0.78 -6.78
CA SER A 270 -29.50 -0.66 -6.92
C SER A 270 -28.11 -1.19 -6.56
N SER A 271 -27.98 -2.51 -6.53
CA SER A 271 -26.82 -3.22 -5.98
C SER A 271 -25.49 -2.92 -6.70
N SER A 272 -25.52 -2.68 -8.01
CA SER A 272 -24.28 -2.48 -8.80
C SER A 272 -23.47 -1.26 -8.37
N VAL A 273 -24.11 -0.21 -7.83
CA VAL A 273 -23.40 0.97 -7.30
C VAL A 273 -22.51 0.58 -6.11
N VAL A 274 -23.03 -0.26 -5.22
CA VAL A 274 -22.31 -0.73 -4.03
C VAL A 274 -21.12 -1.58 -4.44
N ASP A 275 -21.32 -2.50 -5.38
CA ASP A 275 -20.28 -3.41 -5.86
C ASP A 275 -19.11 -2.63 -6.52
N VAL A 276 -19.41 -1.66 -7.39
CA VAL A 276 -18.40 -0.84 -8.06
C VAL A 276 -17.58 -0.02 -7.06
N PHE A 277 -18.23 0.63 -6.10
CA PHE A 277 -17.50 1.42 -5.09
C PHE A 277 -16.77 0.54 -4.08
N THR A 278 -17.24 -0.67 -3.81
CA THR A 278 -16.49 -1.64 -3.01
C THR A 278 -15.16 -1.96 -3.68
N GLN A 279 -15.17 -2.25 -4.98
CA GLN A 279 -13.94 -2.49 -5.75
C GLN A 279 -13.00 -1.28 -5.75
N LEU A 280 -13.51 -0.08 -6.05
CA LEU A 280 -12.68 1.14 -6.05
C LEU A 280 -12.08 1.43 -4.66
N ASN A 281 -12.85 1.26 -3.59
CA ASN A 281 -12.36 1.44 -2.22
C ASN A 281 -11.34 0.39 -1.82
N GLN A 282 -11.46 -0.86 -2.28
CA GLN A 282 -10.43 -1.88 -2.07
C GLN A 282 -9.12 -1.50 -2.76
N CYS A 283 -9.19 -1.03 -4.02
CA CYS A 283 -8.01 -0.56 -4.75
C CYS A 283 -7.32 0.60 -4.02
N HIS A 284 -8.08 1.61 -3.60
CA HIS A 284 -7.58 2.71 -2.79
C HIS A 284 -6.99 2.23 -1.46
N GLY A 285 -7.64 1.27 -0.80
CA GLY A 285 -7.19 0.67 0.45
C GLY A 285 -5.80 0.03 0.33
N ILE A 286 -5.49 -0.60 -0.81
CA ILE A 286 -4.16 -1.15 -1.09
C ILE A 286 -3.12 -0.03 -1.20
N ILE A 287 -3.40 1.03 -1.97
CA ILE A 287 -2.50 2.19 -2.10
C ILE A 287 -2.26 2.83 -0.73
N LYS A 288 -3.32 3.05 0.04
CA LYS A 288 -3.24 3.63 1.38
C LYS A 288 -2.44 2.78 2.35
N SER A 289 -2.53 1.45 2.23
CA SER A 289 -1.78 0.51 3.07
C SER A 289 -0.27 0.57 2.84
N LEU A 290 0.20 1.15 1.72
CA LEU A 290 1.61 1.42 1.49
C LEU A 290 2.18 2.49 2.46
N ASP A 291 1.32 3.27 3.14
CA ASP A 291 1.69 4.29 4.13
C ASP A 291 2.83 5.21 3.65
N LEU A 292 2.64 5.75 2.45
CA LEU A 292 3.63 6.57 1.78
C LEU A 292 3.80 7.92 2.50
N HIS A 293 5.03 8.43 2.52
CA HIS A 293 5.36 9.72 3.13
C HIS A 293 5.95 10.73 2.15
N ASP A 294 6.34 10.28 0.95
CA ASP A 294 6.83 11.18 -0.10
C ASP A 294 5.64 11.77 -0.88
N PRO A 295 5.38 13.08 -0.79
CA PRO A 295 4.23 13.72 -1.44
C PRO A 295 4.28 13.59 -2.97
N VAL A 296 5.46 13.47 -3.58
CA VAL A 296 5.59 13.32 -5.04
C VAL A 296 5.08 11.95 -5.48
N VAL A 297 5.47 10.88 -4.76
CA VAL A 297 5.02 9.51 -5.06
C VAL A 297 3.52 9.36 -4.78
N ILE A 298 3.03 9.96 -3.69
CA ILE A 298 1.59 9.97 -3.37
C ILE A 298 0.81 10.64 -4.49
N ALA A 299 1.24 11.84 -4.93
CA ALA A 299 0.58 12.57 -6.00
C ALA A 299 0.56 11.74 -7.30
N ALA A 300 1.68 11.13 -7.68
CA ALA A 300 1.76 10.29 -8.87
C ALA A 300 0.75 9.12 -8.84
N TYR A 301 0.64 8.41 -7.70
CA TYR A 301 -0.33 7.32 -7.56
C TYR A 301 -1.78 7.81 -7.54
N MET A 302 -2.06 8.93 -6.88
CA MET A 302 -3.42 9.51 -6.85
C MET A 302 -3.84 10.03 -8.22
N GLN A 303 -2.94 10.68 -8.96
CA GLN A 303 -3.16 11.08 -10.35
C GLN A 303 -3.49 9.85 -11.20
N ARG A 304 -2.69 8.79 -11.11
CA ARG A 304 -2.94 7.57 -11.88
C ARG A 304 -4.26 6.89 -11.48
N PHE A 305 -4.57 6.81 -10.20
CA PHE A 305 -5.80 6.20 -9.71
C PHE A 305 -7.04 7.02 -10.08
N SER A 306 -6.94 8.35 -10.14
CA SER A 306 -8.03 9.22 -10.60
C SER A 306 -8.44 8.96 -12.05
N VAL A 307 -7.49 8.51 -12.90
CA VAL A 307 -7.79 8.04 -14.26
C VAL A 307 -8.62 6.77 -14.22
N THR A 308 -8.30 5.81 -13.36
CA THR A 308 -9.09 4.59 -13.15
C THR A 308 -10.51 4.92 -12.74
N ILE A 309 -10.68 5.74 -11.69
CA ILE A 309 -11.99 6.17 -11.19
C ILE A 309 -12.81 6.81 -12.32
N SER A 310 -12.21 7.72 -13.08
CA SER A 310 -12.87 8.40 -14.19
C SER A 310 -13.35 7.43 -15.26
N LYS A 311 -12.49 6.50 -15.70
CA LYS A 311 -12.85 5.49 -16.69
C LYS A 311 -14.01 4.62 -16.21
N ILE A 312 -13.95 4.12 -14.98
CA ILE A 312 -14.95 3.22 -14.40
C ILE A 312 -16.30 3.91 -14.25
N LEU A 313 -16.34 5.10 -13.65
CA LEU A 313 -17.60 5.80 -13.40
C LEU A 313 -18.25 6.31 -14.69
N LEU A 314 -17.47 6.76 -15.68
CA LEU A 314 -18.02 7.12 -16.99
C LEU A 314 -18.50 5.89 -17.78
N ALA A 315 -17.83 4.75 -17.67
CA ALA A 315 -18.29 3.50 -18.27
C ALA A 315 -19.62 3.04 -17.62
N TYR A 316 -19.73 3.12 -16.29
CA TYR A 316 -20.99 2.88 -15.58
C TYR A 316 -22.09 3.81 -16.09
N ALA A 317 -21.85 5.12 -16.10
CA ALA A 317 -22.82 6.11 -16.52
C ALA A 317 -23.31 5.88 -17.96
N ASN A 318 -22.39 5.54 -18.88
CA ASN A 318 -22.75 5.19 -20.26
C ASN A 318 -23.58 3.90 -20.36
N ALA A 319 -23.27 2.88 -19.55
CA ALA A 319 -24.04 1.64 -19.52
C ALA A 319 -25.47 1.86 -18.98
N ILE A 320 -25.60 2.67 -17.93
CA ILE A 320 -26.92 3.07 -17.41
C ILE A 320 -27.71 3.85 -18.44
N ARG A 321 -27.09 4.81 -19.13
CA ARG A 321 -27.77 5.58 -20.20
C ARG A 321 -28.33 4.69 -21.30
N ARG A 322 -27.55 3.72 -21.78
CA ARG A 322 -28.02 2.75 -22.80
C ARG A 322 -29.17 1.89 -22.29
N THR A 323 -29.12 1.47 -21.02
CA THR A 323 -30.21 0.72 -20.39
C THR A 323 -31.47 1.59 -20.28
N PHE A 324 -31.32 2.85 -19.89
CA PHE A 324 -32.41 3.80 -19.75
C PHE A 324 -33.16 4.03 -21.08
N GLU A 325 -32.41 4.16 -22.18
CA GLU A 325 -32.97 4.24 -23.54
C GLU A 325 -33.81 3.02 -23.91
N HIS A 326 -33.47 1.83 -23.40
CA HIS A 326 -34.15 0.59 -23.71
C HIS A 326 -35.41 0.33 -22.87
N VAL A 327 -35.36 0.65 -21.57
CA VAL A 327 -36.49 0.44 -20.63
C VAL A 327 -37.69 1.33 -20.99
N GLY A 328 -37.44 2.58 -21.39
CA GLY A 328 -38.49 3.56 -21.67
C GLY A 328 -39.02 4.22 -20.38
N GLY A 329 -39.07 5.56 -20.37
CA GLY A 329 -39.18 6.37 -19.15
C GLY A 329 -40.54 6.41 -18.43
N GLU A 330 -41.37 5.37 -18.52
CA GLU A 330 -42.55 5.21 -17.64
C GLU A 330 -42.36 4.11 -16.57
N ASP A 331 -41.22 3.40 -16.59
CA ASP A 331 -40.89 2.36 -15.62
C ASP A 331 -40.30 2.96 -14.33
N HIS A 332 -40.68 2.43 -13.17
CA HIS A 332 -40.06 2.75 -11.87
C HIS A 332 -38.53 2.56 -11.89
N THR A 333 -38.07 1.60 -12.69
CA THR A 333 -36.66 1.33 -12.98
C THR A 333 -35.91 2.59 -13.42
N CYS A 334 -36.51 3.47 -14.21
CA CYS A 334 -35.87 4.72 -14.66
C CYS A 334 -35.49 5.63 -13.47
N SER A 335 -36.34 5.71 -12.45
CA SER A 335 -36.04 6.46 -11.24
C SER A 335 -34.85 5.86 -10.48
N ILE A 336 -34.78 4.52 -10.40
CA ILE A 336 -33.66 3.83 -9.77
C ILE A 336 -32.35 4.07 -10.54
N LEU A 337 -32.38 4.00 -11.87
CA LEU A 337 -31.22 4.28 -12.72
C LEU A 337 -30.71 5.72 -12.54
N MET A 338 -31.59 6.70 -12.41
CA MET A 338 -31.21 8.09 -12.07
C MET A 338 -30.61 8.19 -10.67
N ASN A 339 -31.21 7.50 -9.69
CA ASN A 339 -30.68 7.42 -8.33
C ASN A 339 -29.28 6.78 -8.30
N ASN A 340 -29.01 5.80 -9.15
CA ASN A 340 -27.69 5.20 -9.27
C ASN A 340 -26.64 6.23 -9.69
N ILE A 341 -26.93 7.04 -10.73
CA ILE A 341 -26.01 8.11 -11.17
C ILE A 341 -25.81 9.15 -10.06
N GLN A 342 -26.87 9.53 -9.37
CA GLN A 342 -26.74 10.44 -8.23
C GLN A 342 -25.89 9.83 -7.10
N GLN A 343 -26.05 8.53 -6.83
CA GLN A 343 -25.25 7.84 -5.83
C GLN A 343 -23.78 7.71 -6.25
N LEU A 344 -23.48 7.58 -7.55
CA LEU A 344 -22.09 7.65 -8.03
C LEU A 344 -21.44 8.98 -7.65
N ARG A 345 -22.16 10.10 -7.81
CA ARG A 345 -21.65 11.44 -7.46
C ARG A 345 -21.35 11.55 -5.97
N LEU A 346 -22.29 11.13 -5.12
CA LEU A 346 -22.11 11.16 -3.66
C LEU A 346 -20.94 10.28 -3.20
N ASN A 347 -20.84 9.06 -3.73
CA ASN A 347 -19.76 8.16 -3.36
C ASN A 347 -18.40 8.61 -3.93
N LEU A 348 -18.39 9.30 -5.08
CA LEU A 348 -17.18 9.92 -5.62
C LEU A 348 -16.67 11.07 -4.73
N GLU A 349 -17.56 11.88 -4.14
CA GLU A 349 -17.16 12.88 -3.14
C GLU A 349 -16.54 12.23 -1.90
N GLN A 350 -17.14 11.15 -1.41
CA GLN A 350 -16.60 10.40 -0.28
C GLN A 350 -15.21 9.80 -0.61
N LEU A 351 -15.05 9.23 -1.81
CA LEU A 351 -13.77 8.69 -2.26
C LEU A 351 -12.71 9.80 -2.42
N TYR A 352 -13.09 10.97 -2.92
CA TYR A 352 -12.21 12.14 -3.02
C TYR A 352 -11.66 12.56 -1.65
N GLU A 353 -12.52 12.63 -0.63
CA GLU A 353 -12.08 12.92 0.74
C GLU A 353 -11.16 11.82 1.29
N LEU A 354 -11.47 10.54 1.01
CA LEU A 354 -10.63 9.42 1.43
C LEU A 354 -9.23 9.44 0.79
N MET A 355 -9.12 9.90 -0.46
CA MET A 355 -7.86 10.06 -1.18
C MET A 355 -7.00 11.22 -0.65
N GLY A 356 -7.58 12.12 0.15
CA GLY A 356 -6.87 13.25 0.76
C GLY A 356 -7.54 14.60 0.54
N GLY A 357 -8.61 14.66 -0.25
CA GLY A 357 -9.41 15.86 -0.48
C GLY A 357 -8.57 17.07 -0.87
N THR A 358 -8.57 18.10 -0.01
CA THR A 358 -7.81 19.34 -0.24
C THR A 358 -6.29 19.17 -0.33
N LEU A 359 -5.73 18.04 0.14
CA LEU A 359 -4.30 17.74 0.08
C LEU A 359 -3.85 17.14 -1.25
N LEU A 360 -4.80 16.77 -2.14
CA LEU A 360 -4.49 16.26 -3.46
C LEU A 360 -3.84 17.33 -4.34
N ASP A 361 -3.08 16.92 -5.35
CA ASP A 361 -2.53 17.83 -6.35
C ASP A 361 -3.64 18.40 -7.26
N ASP A 362 -3.36 19.53 -7.89
CA ASP A 362 -4.35 20.26 -8.68
C ASP A 362 -4.82 19.49 -9.92
N GLU A 363 -3.97 18.63 -10.50
CA GLU A 363 -4.35 17.82 -11.66
C GLU A 363 -5.38 16.74 -11.25
N THR A 364 -5.12 16.02 -10.16
CA THR A 364 -6.06 15.06 -9.58
C THR A 364 -7.39 15.73 -9.22
N LYS A 365 -7.33 16.88 -8.54
CA LYS A 365 -8.54 17.66 -8.19
C LYS A 365 -9.33 18.07 -9.43
N CYS A 366 -8.65 18.62 -10.43
CA CYS A 366 -9.28 19.05 -11.67
C CYS A 366 -10.00 17.88 -12.37
N ARG A 367 -9.35 16.72 -12.45
CA ARG A 367 -9.95 15.52 -13.07
C ARG A 367 -11.18 15.04 -12.33
N LEU A 368 -11.13 14.92 -11.00
CA LEU A 368 -12.26 14.42 -10.22
C LEU A 368 -13.43 15.42 -10.18
N ASN A 369 -13.15 16.73 -10.20
CA ASN A 369 -14.19 17.75 -10.32
C ASN A 369 -14.85 17.76 -11.71
N GLU A 370 -14.06 17.59 -12.78
CA GLU A 370 -14.60 17.44 -14.13
C GLU A 370 -15.45 16.17 -14.24
N LEU A 371 -15.01 15.06 -13.62
CA LEU A 371 -15.81 13.85 -13.53
C LEU A 371 -17.14 14.06 -12.78
N GLN A 372 -17.14 14.79 -11.66
CA GLN A 372 -18.36 15.18 -10.95
C GLN A 372 -19.33 15.93 -11.86
N LYS A 373 -18.81 16.88 -12.64
CA LYS A 373 -19.61 17.64 -13.60
C LYS A 373 -20.18 16.73 -14.69
N GLN A 374 -19.36 15.87 -15.30
CA GLN A 374 -19.82 14.93 -16.34
C GLN A 374 -20.91 13.97 -15.84
N LEU A 375 -20.80 13.48 -14.59
CA LEU A 375 -21.86 12.67 -13.98
C LEU A 375 -23.14 13.47 -13.72
N SER A 376 -23.02 14.76 -13.36
CA SER A 376 -24.16 15.67 -13.26
C SER A 376 -24.85 15.87 -14.61
N ASP A 377 -24.07 16.09 -15.67
CA ASP A 377 -24.60 16.29 -17.03
C ASP A 377 -25.34 15.02 -17.52
N VAL A 378 -24.85 13.83 -17.19
CA VAL A 378 -25.57 12.57 -17.47
C VAL A 378 -26.89 12.50 -16.71
N LEU A 379 -26.94 12.91 -15.44
CA LEU A 379 -28.19 12.92 -14.67
C LEU A 379 -29.22 13.89 -15.27
N ASP A 380 -28.78 15.06 -15.74
CA ASP A 380 -29.63 16.03 -16.43
C ASP A 380 -30.15 15.47 -17.76
N GLU A 381 -29.32 14.75 -18.52
CA GLU A 381 -29.72 14.05 -19.75
C GLU A 381 -30.79 12.99 -19.48
N LEU A 382 -30.58 12.12 -18.48
CA LEU A 382 -31.55 11.09 -18.10
C LEU A 382 -32.88 11.71 -17.62
N SER A 383 -32.80 12.79 -16.84
CA SER A 383 -33.97 13.53 -16.38
C SER A 383 -34.78 14.11 -17.55
N ALA A 384 -34.10 14.69 -18.55
CA ALA A 384 -34.75 15.22 -19.74
C ALA A 384 -35.41 14.11 -20.57
N MET A 385 -34.76 12.94 -20.69
CA MET A 385 -35.34 11.77 -21.34
C MET A 385 -36.60 11.26 -20.62
N PHE A 386 -36.57 11.20 -19.28
CA PHE A 386 -37.71 10.82 -18.45
C PHE A 386 -38.89 11.79 -18.61
N VAL A 387 -38.64 13.10 -18.59
CA VAL A 387 -39.70 14.10 -18.79
C VAL A 387 -40.31 13.99 -20.19
N LYS A 388 -39.49 13.67 -21.20
CA LYS A 388 -39.95 13.48 -22.58
C LYS A 388 -40.84 12.24 -22.73
N SER A 389 -40.57 11.14 -22.02
CA SER A 389 -41.41 9.93 -22.09
C SER A 389 -42.80 10.15 -21.50
N ILE A 390 -42.92 10.93 -20.41
CA ILE A 390 -44.22 11.21 -19.78
C ILE A 390 -45.02 12.33 -20.47
N GLN A 391 -44.39 13.09 -21.39
CA GLN A 391 -45.02 14.23 -22.06
C GLN A 391 -46.34 13.89 -22.79
N PRO A 392 -46.48 12.76 -23.52
CA PRO A 392 -47.73 12.39 -24.16
C PRO A 392 -48.85 12.16 -23.14
N THR A 393 -48.54 11.47 -22.04
CA THR A 393 -49.46 11.19 -20.93
C THR A 393 -49.94 12.49 -20.28
N ILE A 394 -49.03 13.42 -20.00
CA ILE A 394 -49.38 14.76 -19.48
C ILE A 394 -50.33 15.50 -20.44
N ARG A 395 -50.03 15.49 -21.76
CA ARG A 395 -50.88 16.14 -22.77
C ARG A 395 -52.29 15.55 -22.79
N GLN A 396 -52.39 14.22 -22.75
CA GLN A 396 -53.68 13.54 -22.70
C GLN A 396 -54.48 13.92 -21.45
N THR A 397 -53.87 13.92 -20.27
CA THR A 397 -54.54 14.32 -19.03
C THR A 397 -54.99 15.77 -19.08
N ILE A 398 -54.19 16.68 -19.63
CA ILE A 398 -54.58 18.09 -19.82
C ILE A 398 -55.79 18.20 -20.76
N GLU A 399 -55.83 17.44 -21.85
CA GLU A 399 -56.98 17.42 -22.76
C GLU A 399 -58.25 16.87 -22.10
N GLU A 400 -58.12 15.83 -21.26
CA GLU A 400 -59.24 15.26 -20.50
C GLU A 400 -59.80 16.25 -19.47
N VAL A 401 -58.91 16.92 -18.71
CA VAL A 401 -59.30 17.98 -17.78
C VAL A 401 -59.96 19.14 -18.52
N TYR A 402 -59.43 19.52 -19.69
CA TYR A 402 -60.03 20.55 -20.53
C TYR A 402 -61.45 20.19 -20.99
N LYS A 403 -61.67 18.94 -21.41
CA LYS A 403 -63.01 18.43 -21.77
C LYS A 403 -63.97 18.50 -20.60
N GLN A 404 -63.56 18.09 -19.40
CA GLN A 404 -64.38 18.20 -18.19
C GLN A 404 -64.72 19.67 -17.87
N LEU A 405 -63.75 20.58 -18.02
CA LEU A 405 -63.95 22.00 -17.77
C LEU A 405 -64.96 22.64 -18.74
N GLN A 406 -65.00 22.20 -20.00
CA GLN A 406 -66.02 22.65 -20.95
C GLN A 406 -67.45 22.20 -20.56
N GLN A 407 -67.61 21.00 -20.00
CA GLN A 407 -68.92 20.50 -19.56
C GLN A 407 -69.52 21.34 -18.41
N ILE A 408 -68.67 21.87 -17.52
CA ILE A 408 -69.12 22.76 -16.43
C ILE A 408 -69.68 24.08 -16.98
N LYS A 409 -69.07 24.63 -18.05
CA LYS A 409 -69.59 25.85 -18.70
C LYS A 409 -70.87 25.60 -19.50
N GLY A 410 -71.03 24.42 -20.11
CA GLY A 410 -72.23 24.05 -20.87
C GLY A 410 -73.49 23.86 -20.02
N ASN A 411 -73.34 23.34 -18.79
CA ASN A 411 -74.48 23.06 -17.91
C ASN A 411 -75.05 24.31 -17.19
N GLN A 412 -74.36 25.45 -17.21
CA GLN A 412 -74.87 26.69 -16.59
C GLN A 412 -75.84 27.49 -17.49
N ILE A 413 -76.00 27.12 -18.76
CA ILE A 413 -76.87 27.84 -19.72
C ILE A 413 -78.27 27.19 -19.83
N GLY A 414 -78.52 26.04 -19.18
CA GLY A 414 -79.75 25.24 -19.34
C GLY A 414 -80.83 25.38 -18.25
N MET A 415 -80.64 26.18 -17.21
CA MET A 415 -81.62 26.32 -16.11
C MET A 415 -82.10 27.76 -15.93
N GLY A 416 -82.99 28.21 -16.82
CA GLY A 416 -83.64 29.52 -16.69
C GLY A 416 -84.82 29.71 -17.64
N ASN A 417 -86.03 29.51 -17.10
CA ASN A 417 -87.35 29.96 -17.59
C ASN A 417 -87.97 29.29 -18.83
N ASN A 418 -88.95 28.41 -18.59
CA ASN A 418 -90.32 28.61 -19.13
C ASN A 418 -91.33 27.61 -18.54
N SER A 419 -92.14 28.05 -17.58
CA SER A 419 -93.52 27.57 -17.39
C SER A 419 -94.31 28.49 -16.47
N GLY A 420 -95.12 29.38 -17.05
CA GLY A 420 -96.11 30.11 -16.27
C GLY A 420 -96.76 31.28 -17.00
N GLN A 421 -97.86 30.98 -17.70
CA GLN A 421 -99.13 31.73 -17.73
C GLN A 421 -99.73 31.88 -19.13
N GLN A 422 -100.79 31.12 -19.37
CA GLN A 422 -101.86 31.45 -20.31
C GLN A 422 -103.18 31.17 -19.58
N LYS A 423 -103.92 32.21 -19.21
CA LYS A 423 -105.36 32.23 -18.93
C LYS A 423 -105.83 33.68 -18.83
N GLY A 424 -106.85 34.03 -19.61
CA GLY A 424 -107.59 35.30 -19.54
C GLY A 424 -107.53 36.07 -20.84
#